data_AF-A0A932T9S7-F1
#
_entry.id   AF-A0A932T9S7-F1
#
_cell.length_a   1.000
_cell.length_b   1.000
_cell.length_c   1.000
_cell.angle_alpha   90.00
_cell.angle_beta   90.00
_cell.angle_gamma   90.00
#
_symmetry.space_group_name_H-M   'P 1'
#
loop_
_entity.id
_entity.type
_entity.pdbx_description
1 polymer ?
#
loop_
_entity_poly.entity_id
_entity_poly.type
_entity_poly.pdbx_seq_one_letter_code
_entity_poly.pdbx_strand_id
1 'polypeptide(L)'
;MTTISNVQLLSRRECFGSLALAAIGTGLIHRTGGNLTAQETPPAGSLSPLNRFPRMVQEHFVQRVRAAEVAGQLARANLTTKADAEAYVADVRRKIARCFAPFPEKSPLAPRITGVVERDAYRIEKVIFESRPAFLVTANLYVPKNRKFPLPGVVGSCGHSENGKAAEAYQSFAQGLARMGYVVLIFDPIGQGERLQYGHLESKGRPRVAVG
;
A
#
# COMPACT_ATOMS: atom_id res chain seq x y z
N MET A 1 -17.90 58.28 -2.39
CA MET A 1 -18.95 58.03 -1.38
C MET A 1 -19.97 57.09 -2.01
N THR A 2 -20.03 55.85 -1.49
CA THR A 2 -21.23 55.08 -1.07
C THR A 2 -22.55 55.37 -1.83
N THR A 3 -23.34 54.43 -2.36
CA THR A 3 -23.74 53.07 -1.95
C THR A 3 -24.44 52.35 -3.11
N ILE A 4 -24.19 51.05 -3.34
CA ILE A 4 -25.10 50.15 -4.09
C ILE A 4 -25.95 49.39 -3.06
N SER A 5 -27.26 49.49 -3.20
CA SER A 5 -28.26 48.92 -2.30
C SER A 5 -28.53 47.43 -2.56
N ASN A 6 -28.55 46.66 -1.47
CA ASN A 6 -29.31 45.43 -1.16
C ASN A 6 -29.81 44.52 -2.31
N VAL A 7 -29.19 43.35 -2.44
CA VAL A 7 -29.80 42.15 -3.02
C VAL A 7 -30.31 41.27 -1.88
N GLN A 8 -31.62 41.08 -1.79
CA GLN A 8 -32.23 40.11 -0.87
C GLN A 8 -31.96 38.69 -1.36
N LEU A 9 -31.30 37.88 -0.50
CA LEU A 9 -31.09 36.45 -0.71
C LEU A 9 -32.40 35.69 -0.40
N LEU A 10 -33.00 35.10 -1.43
CA LEU A 10 -34.12 34.16 -1.31
C LEU A 10 -33.69 32.91 -0.53
N SER A 11 -34.53 32.48 0.41
CA SER A 11 -34.19 31.36 1.31
C SER A 11 -34.74 30.03 0.78
N ARG A 12 -34.07 28.94 1.16
CA ARG A 12 -34.32 27.55 0.70
C ARG A 12 -35.74 27.01 0.94
N ARG A 13 -36.63 27.74 1.61
CA ARG A 13 -38.02 27.33 1.88
C ARG A 13 -39.04 27.72 0.81
N GLU A 14 -38.70 28.60 -0.12
CA GLU A 14 -39.66 29.11 -1.14
C GLU A 14 -39.67 28.27 -2.44
N CYS A 15 -38.77 27.29 -2.58
CA CYS A 15 -38.59 26.54 -3.83
C CYS A 15 -39.51 25.31 -4.01
N PHE A 16 -40.40 25.01 -3.05
CA PHE A 16 -41.22 23.78 -3.09
C PHE A 16 -42.74 24.01 -3.25
N GLY A 17 -43.18 25.23 -3.60
CA GLY A 17 -44.58 25.62 -3.58
C GLY A 17 -45.35 25.64 -4.91
N SER A 18 -44.82 25.12 -6.02
CA SER A 18 -45.53 25.24 -7.31
C SER A 18 -45.25 24.10 -8.28
N LEU A 19 -46.06 23.04 -8.20
CA LEU A 19 -46.47 22.19 -9.33
C LEU A 19 -47.50 21.16 -8.85
N ALA A 20 -48.76 21.58 -8.74
CA ALA A 20 -49.89 20.66 -8.69
C ALA A 20 -51.13 21.32 -9.30
N LEU A 21 -51.86 20.53 -10.09
CA LEU A 21 -53.23 20.72 -10.61
C LEU A 21 -53.43 21.44 -11.97
N ALA A 22 -53.64 20.61 -13.00
CA ALA A 22 -54.65 20.78 -14.05
C ALA A 22 -54.90 19.39 -14.67
N ALA A 23 -56.09 18.93 -15.05
CA ALA A 23 -57.48 19.32 -14.81
C ALA A 23 -58.33 18.07 -15.17
N ILE A 24 -59.52 17.95 -14.58
CA ILE A 24 -60.52 16.92 -14.86
C ILE A 24 -61.11 17.14 -16.26
N GLY A 25 -61.18 16.08 -17.07
CA GLY A 25 -61.86 16.10 -18.37
C GLY A 25 -62.48 14.74 -18.68
N THR A 26 -63.77 14.58 -18.37
CA THR A 26 -64.61 13.45 -18.78
C THR A 26 -64.98 13.63 -20.25
N GLY A 27 -64.52 12.73 -21.11
CA GLY A 27 -64.82 12.74 -22.55
C GLY A 27 -64.86 11.32 -23.11
N LEU A 28 -65.91 11.02 -23.87
CA LEU A 28 -66.33 9.73 -24.42
C LEU A 28 -65.18 8.82 -24.91
N ILE A 29 -65.21 7.56 -24.48
CA ILE A 29 -64.40 6.48 -25.07
C ILE A 29 -65.06 6.08 -26.41
N HIS A 30 -64.59 6.66 -27.51
CA HIS A 30 -64.75 6.04 -28.82
C HIS A 30 -63.49 5.20 -29.07
N ARG A 31 -63.59 3.87 -28.84
CA ARG A 31 -62.55 2.91 -29.23
C ARG A 31 -62.43 2.89 -30.76
N THR A 32 -61.61 3.76 -31.31
CA THR A 32 -61.04 3.58 -32.64
C THR A 32 -59.75 2.78 -32.45
N GLY A 33 -59.72 1.59 -33.07
CA GLY A 33 -58.56 0.70 -33.03
C GLY A 33 -57.39 1.33 -33.77
N GLY A 34 -56.58 2.12 -33.07
CA GLY A 34 -55.22 2.45 -33.46
C GLY A 34 -54.29 1.48 -32.79
N ASN A 35 -53.56 0.68 -33.57
CA ASN A 35 -52.40 -0.04 -33.06
C ASN A 35 -51.38 0.99 -32.58
N LEU A 36 -51.34 1.25 -31.27
CA LEU A 36 -50.23 1.94 -30.63
C LEU A 36 -49.06 0.98 -30.61
N THR A 37 -48.33 0.90 -31.72
CA THR A 37 -46.97 0.36 -31.67
C THR A 37 -46.16 1.29 -30.79
N ALA A 38 -45.84 0.85 -29.57
CA ALA A 38 -44.86 1.52 -28.75
C ALA A 38 -43.57 1.64 -29.58
N GLN A 39 -43.17 2.87 -29.89
CA GLN A 39 -41.91 3.12 -30.55
C GLN A 39 -40.82 2.70 -29.55
N GLU A 40 -40.03 1.68 -29.90
CA GLU A 40 -38.92 1.24 -29.04
C GLU A 40 -38.00 2.43 -28.79
N THR A 41 -37.84 2.80 -27.52
CA THR A 41 -36.87 3.81 -27.11
C THR A 41 -35.49 3.35 -27.57
N PRO A 42 -34.76 4.12 -28.38
CA PRO A 42 -33.43 3.72 -28.82
C PRO A 42 -32.57 3.45 -27.57
N PRO A 43 -31.68 2.44 -27.61
CA PRO A 43 -30.85 2.09 -26.47
C PRO A 43 -30.12 3.36 -26.04
N ALA A 44 -30.23 3.72 -24.76
CA ALA A 44 -29.60 4.91 -24.22
C ALA A 44 -28.11 4.88 -24.64
N GLY A 45 -27.74 5.77 -25.54
CA GLY A 45 -26.37 5.83 -26.06
C GLY A 45 -25.41 5.90 -24.90
N SER A 46 -24.31 5.14 -24.96
CA SER A 46 -23.32 5.10 -23.87
C SER A 46 -22.90 6.53 -23.54
N LEU A 47 -23.27 7.02 -22.35
CA LEU A 47 -22.91 8.36 -21.94
C LEU A 47 -21.39 8.42 -21.82
N SER A 48 -20.76 9.34 -22.55
CA SER A 48 -19.33 9.61 -22.38
C SER A 48 -19.08 9.99 -20.93
N PRO A 49 -18.17 9.31 -20.20
CA PRO A 49 -17.87 9.68 -18.83
C PRO A 49 -17.45 11.15 -18.77
N LEU A 50 -18.19 11.95 -18.00
CA LEU A 50 -17.88 13.36 -17.76
C LEU A 50 -16.70 13.46 -16.78
N ASN A 51 -15.50 13.09 -17.22
CA ASN A 51 -14.29 13.26 -16.43
C ASN A 51 -13.75 14.68 -16.65
N ARG A 52 -14.38 15.68 -16.02
CA ARG A 52 -13.99 17.10 -16.15
C ARG A 52 -12.66 17.44 -15.45
N PHE A 53 -12.27 16.61 -14.47
CA PHE A 53 -11.08 16.84 -13.65
C PHE A 53 -10.27 15.55 -13.43
N PRO A 54 -9.80 14.92 -14.52
CA PRO A 54 -9.19 13.58 -14.47
C PRO A 54 -7.96 13.50 -13.59
N ARG A 55 -7.28 14.64 -13.40
CA ARG A 55 -5.98 14.71 -12.73
C ARG A 55 -5.97 15.61 -11.51
N MET A 56 -7.07 16.25 -11.13
CA MET A 56 -7.03 17.26 -10.06
C MET A 56 -6.47 16.70 -8.74
N VAL A 57 -6.89 15.48 -8.36
CA VAL A 57 -6.36 14.79 -7.17
C VAL A 57 -4.90 14.41 -7.34
N GLN A 58 -4.53 13.85 -8.49
CA GLN A 58 -3.16 13.48 -8.81
C GLN A 58 -2.23 14.71 -8.77
N GLU A 59 -2.61 15.80 -9.44
CA GLU A 59 -1.87 17.05 -9.50
C GLU A 59 -1.71 17.66 -8.11
N HIS A 60 -2.77 17.67 -7.29
CA HIS A 60 -2.70 18.11 -5.91
C HIS A 60 -1.65 17.33 -5.10
N PHE A 61 -1.67 15.99 -5.16
CA PHE A 61 -0.68 15.19 -4.43
C PHE A 61 0.73 15.33 -4.99
N VAL A 62 0.89 15.39 -6.32
CA VAL A 62 2.19 15.64 -6.95
C VAL A 62 2.77 16.98 -6.53
N GLN A 63 1.95 18.05 -6.49
CA GLN A 63 2.37 19.36 -6.00
C GLN A 63 2.83 19.29 -4.53
N ARG A 64 2.09 18.58 -3.67
CA ARG A 64 2.47 18.40 -2.27
C ARG A 64 3.77 17.62 -2.09
N VAL A 65 3.98 16.55 -2.87
CA VAL A 65 5.22 15.76 -2.85
C VAL A 65 6.39 16.62 -3.28
N ARG A 66 6.26 17.37 -4.39
CA ARG A 66 7.30 18.29 -4.88
C ARG A 66 7.64 19.37 -3.86
N ALA A 67 6.62 19.98 -3.24
CA ALA A 67 6.85 20.99 -2.20
C ALA A 67 7.62 20.41 -1.00
N ALA A 68 7.26 19.20 -0.57
CA ALA A 68 7.97 18.50 0.51
C ALA A 68 9.40 18.12 0.13
N GLU A 69 9.63 17.70 -1.12
CA GLU A 69 10.95 17.39 -1.65
C GLU A 69 11.85 18.63 -1.67
N VAL A 70 11.37 19.75 -2.23
CA VAL A 70 12.10 21.03 -2.26
C VAL A 70 12.44 21.49 -0.85
N ALA A 71 11.48 21.47 0.08
CA ALA A 71 11.73 21.82 1.48
C ALA A 71 12.79 20.91 2.11
N GLY A 72 12.74 19.61 1.83
CA GLY A 72 13.74 18.65 2.30
C GLY A 72 15.14 18.88 1.71
N GLN A 73 15.22 19.23 0.42
CA GLN A 73 16.48 19.56 -0.25
C GLN A 73 17.11 20.81 0.35
N LEU A 74 16.35 21.89 0.54
CA LEU A 74 16.82 23.13 1.17
C LEU A 74 17.28 22.89 2.61
N ALA A 75 16.52 22.11 3.39
CA ALA A 75 16.90 21.77 4.76
C ALA A 75 18.24 21.02 4.82
N ARG A 76 18.48 20.09 3.89
CA ARG A 76 19.75 19.35 3.81
C ARG A 76 20.91 20.21 3.30
N ALA A 77 20.66 21.12 2.37
CA ALA A 77 21.68 22.01 1.82
C ALA A 77 22.28 22.96 2.87
N ASN A 78 21.51 23.28 3.92
CA ASN A 78 21.94 24.18 5.00
C ASN A 78 22.65 23.45 6.17
N LEU A 79 22.84 22.13 6.10
CA LEU A 79 23.54 21.38 7.15
C LEU A 79 25.05 21.57 6.99
N THR A 80 25.69 22.31 7.90
CA THR A 80 27.13 22.63 7.80
C THR A 80 27.93 22.06 8.96
N THR A 81 27.29 21.83 10.10
CA THR A 81 27.94 21.33 11.31
C THR A 81 27.40 19.95 11.72
N LYS A 82 28.15 19.26 12.59
CA LYS A 82 27.69 18.03 13.24
C LYS A 82 26.36 18.25 13.99
N ALA A 83 26.22 19.38 14.67
CA ALA A 83 25.02 19.72 15.43
C ALA A 83 23.79 19.85 14.51
N ASP A 84 23.94 20.47 13.34
CA ASP A 84 22.86 20.56 12.35
C ASP A 84 22.41 19.18 11.89
N ALA A 85 23.37 18.29 11.59
CA ALA A 85 23.08 16.93 11.15
C ALA A 85 22.36 16.11 12.25
N GLU A 86 22.80 16.21 13.50
CA GLU A 86 22.17 15.56 14.64
C GLU A 86 20.73 16.06 14.86
N ALA A 87 20.52 17.38 14.75
CA ALA A 87 19.19 17.99 14.83
C ALA A 87 18.26 17.52 13.71
N TYR A 88 18.78 17.44 12.47
CA TYR A 88 18.05 16.92 11.32
C TYR A 88 17.67 15.44 11.51
N VAL A 89 18.59 14.60 11.97
CA VAL A 89 18.32 13.17 12.25
C VAL A 89 17.24 13.03 13.33
N ALA A 90 17.31 13.84 14.40
CA ALA A 90 16.28 13.84 15.44
C ALA A 90 14.91 14.24 14.88
N ASP A 91 14.86 15.22 13.98
CA ASP A 91 13.62 15.64 13.32
C ASP A 91 13.02 14.57 12.40
N VAL A 92 13.85 13.95 11.56
CA VAL A 92 13.42 12.83 10.71
C VAL A 92 12.88 11.68 11.55
N ARG A 93 13.53 11.34 12.67
CA ARG A 93 13.05 10.29 13.60
C ARG A 93 11.68 10.65 14.19
N ARG A 94 11.45 11.90 14.59
CA ARG A 94 10.12 12.36 15.07
C ARG A 94 9.05 12.25 13.98
N LYS A 95 9.38 12.61 12.73
CA LYS A 95 8.46 12.48 11.59
C LYS A 95 8.10 11.01 11.33
N ILE A 96 9.09 10.11 11.32
CA ILE A 96 8.87 8.67 11.20
C ILE A 96 7.95 8.18 12.34
N ALA A 97 8.24 8.55 13.59
CA ALA A 97 7.38 8.19 14.72
C ALA A 97 5.94 8.71 14.53
N ARG A 98 5.74 9.96 14.09
CA ARG A 98 4.39 10.49 13.82
C ARG A 98 3.63 9.69 12.76
N CYS A 99 4.33 9.12 11.77
CA CYS A 99 3.70 8.34 10.70
C CYS A 99 3.42 6.88 11.08
N PHE A 100 4.29 6.25 11.88
CA PHE A 100 4.25 4.80 12.12
C PHE A 100 3.94 4.41 13.57
N ALA A 101 3.98 5.34 14.51
CA ALA A 101 3.65 5.06 15.90
C ALA A 101 2.12 5.06 16.13
N PRO A 102 1.63 4.36 17.17
CA PRO A 102 2.40 3.55 18.13
C PRO A 102 2.97 2.28 17.48
N PHE A 103 4.22 1.95 17.82
CA PHE A 103 4.77 0.66 17.46
C PHE A 103 4.11 -0.44 18.31
N PRO A 104 3.89 -1.64 17.75
CA PRO A 104 3.34 -2.75 18.52
C PRO A 104 4.25 -3.10 19.70
N GLU A 105 3.66 -3.60 20.78
CA GLU A 105 4.42 -4.11 21.92
C GLU A 105 5.39 -5.23 21.48
N LYS A 106 6.57 -5.27 22.12
CA LYS A 106 7.55 -6.31 21.84
C LYS A 106 7.05 -7.63 22.43
N SER A 107 6.91 -8.64 21.58
CA SER A 107 6.65 -10.02 21.98
C SER A 107 7.93 -10.87 21.84
N PRO A 108 8.06 -11.98 22.60
CA PRO A 108 9.09 -12.97 22.33
C PRO A 108 8.99 -13.48 20.88
N LEU A 109 10.15 -13.71 20.24
CA LEU A 109 10.18 -14.18 18.86
C LEU A 109 9.88 -15.69 18.71
N ALA A 110 9.98 -16.48 19.78
CA ALA A 110 9.79 -17.94 19.77
C ALA A 110 10.40 -18.65 18.53
N PRO A 111 11.69 -18.43 18.21
CA PRO A 111 12.28 -18.97 16.99
C PRO A 111 12.41 -20.49 17.07
N ARG A 112 12.09 -21.17 15.97
CA ARG A 112 12.23 -22.62 15.80
C ARG A 112 12.99 -22.94 14.52
N ILE A 113 14.00 -23.80 14.63
CA ILE A 113 14.70 -24.37 13.49
C ILE A 113 13.88 -25.55 12.98
N THR A 114 13.45 -25.46 11.73
CA THR A 114 12.62 -26.48 11.07
C THR A 114 13.43 -27.43 10.20
N GLY A 115 14.66 -27.06 9.88
CA GLY A 115 15.58 -27.89 9.13
C GLY A 115 16.94 -27.23 9.01
N VAL A 116 17.96 -28.02 8.70
CA VAL A 116 19.32 -27.56 8.47
C VAL A 116 19.80 -28.11 7.14
N VAL A 117 20.40 -27.23 6.34
CA VAL A 117 21.02 -27.58 5.07
C VAL A 117 22.51 -27.36 5.19
N GLU A 118 23.26 -28.45 5.15
CA GLU A 118 24.72 -28.42 5.25
C GLU A 118 25.36 -27.98 3.93
N ARG A 119 26.36 -27.10 4.02
CA ARG A 119 27.25 -26.70 2.92
C ARG A 119 28.69 -26.85 3.36
N ASP A 120 29.61 -26.67 2.42
CA ASP A 120 31.06 -26.77 2.65
C ASP A 120 31.55 -25.74 3.70
N ALA A 121 31.25 -24.46 3.50
CA ALA A 121 31.79 -23.37 4.33
C ALA A 121 30.82 -22.82 5.39
N TYR A 122 29.53 -23.13 5.27
CA TYR A 122 28.47 -22.63 6.15
C TYR A 122 27.36 -23.69 6.26
N ARG A 123 26.38 -23.45 7.12
CA ARG A 123 25.10 -24.18 7.13
C ARG A 123 23.96 -23.18 7.00
N ILE A 124 22.83 -23.62 6.49
CA ILE A 124 21.60 -22.83 6.39
C ILE A 124 20.60 -23.42 7.37
N GLU A 125 20.24 -22.69 8.40
CA GLU A 125 19.16 -23.05 9.31
C GLU A 125 17.86 -22.44 8.79
N LYS A 126 16.85 -23.27 8.53
CA LYS A 126 15.50 -22.82 8.16
C LYS A 126 14.77 -22.43 9.44
N VAL A 127 14.58 -21.15 9.66
CA VAL A 127 14.01 -20.61 10.91
C VAL A 127 12.60 -20.10 10.67
N ILE A 128 11.69 -20.43 11.58
CA ILE A 128 10.39 -19.77 11.69
C ILE A 128 10.33 -19.07 13.04
N PHE A 129 9.85 -17.83 13.08
CA PHE A 129 9.70 -17.07 14.32
C PHE A 129 8.45 -16.18 14.27
N GLU A 130 7.99 -15.69 15.41
CA GLU A 130 6.85 -14.80 15.54
C GLU A 130 7.31 -13.34 15.58
N SER A 131 6.87 -12.53 14.61
CA SER A 131 7.09 -11.07 14.68
C SER A 131 6.06 -10.34 15.57
N ARG A 132 4.91 -10.99 15.78
CA ARG A 132 3.81 -10.65 16.70
C ARG A 132 3.17 -11.98 17.12
N PRO A 133 2.42 -12.03 18.24
CA PRO A 133 1.74 -13.26 18.67
C PRO A 133 0.95 -13.88 17.52
N ALA A 134 1.22 -15.16 17.23
CA ALA A 134 0.61 -15.93 16.14
C ALA A 134 0.83 -15.37 14.71
N PHE A 135 1.82 -14.49 14.51
CA PHE A 135 2.18 -13.96 13.18
C PHE A 135 3.59 -14.38 12.76
N LEU A 136 3.62 -15.52 12.09
CA LEU A 136 4.85 -16.21 11.71
C LEU A 136 5.59 -15.52 10.55
N VAL A 137 6.91 -15.54 10.67
CA VAL A 137 7.89 -15.11 9.68
C VAL A 137 8.82 -16.26 9.40
N THR A 138 9.00 -16.55 8.12
CA THR A 138 9.93 -17.57 7.63
C THR A 138 11.24 -16.92 7.22
N ALA A 139 12.35 -17.57 7.55
CA ALA A 139 13.69 -17.05 7.31
C ALA A 139 14.72 -18.17 7.11
N ASN A 140 15.82 -17.82 6.45
CA ASN A 140 17.03 -18.63 6.39
C ASN A 140 18.13 -17.91 7.17
N LEU A 141 18.76 -18.62 8.09
CA LEU A 141 19.92 -18.16 8.84
C LEU A 141 21.16 -18.88 8.31
N TYR A 142 22.04 -18.15 7.65
CA TYR A 142 23.29 -18.65 7.12
C TYR A 142 24.37 -18.47 8.19
N VAL A 143 24.95 -19.59 8.64
CA VAL A 143 25.91 -19.63 9.74
C VAL A 143 27.24 -20.20 9.25
N PRO A 144 28.35 -19.43 9.27
CA PRO A 144 29.65 -19.92 8.85
C PRO A 144 30.19 -21.01 9.78
N LYS A 145 30.91 -21.98 9.21
CA LYS A 145 31.56 -23.07 9.94
C LYS A 145 32.97 -22.67 10.39
N ASN A 146 33.47 -23.36 11.42
CA ASN A 146 34.87 -23.26 11.88
C ASN A 146 35.32 -21.84 12.25
N ARG A 147 34.41 -21.03 12.81
CA ARG A 147 34.70 -19.69 13.30
C ARG A 147 34.33 -19.60 14.79
N LYS A 148 35.08 -18.78 15.53
CA LYS A 148 34.78 -18.49 16.94
C LYS A 148 33.78 -17.33 17.00
N PHE A 149 32.71 -17.50 17.77
CA PHE A 149 31.74 -16.45 18.04
C PHE A 149 32.29 -15.44 19.07
N PRO A 150 31.77 -14.20 19.11
CA PRO A 150 30.70 -13.64 18.27
C PRO A 150 31.16 -13.30 16.84
N LEU A 151 30.22 -13.30 15.90
CA LEU A 151 30.44 -12.96 14.49
C LEU A 151 29.55 -11.78 14.08
N PRO A 152 29.96 -10.99 13.08
CA PRO A 152 29.13 -9.89 12.58
C PRO A 152 27.84 -10.43 11.96
N GLY A 153 26.70 -9.82 12.35
CA GLY A 153 25.37 -10.18 11.89
C GLY A 153 24.86 -9.25 10.78
N VAL A 154 24.21 -9.82 9.76
CA VAL A 154 23.55 -9.07 8.69
C VAL A 154 22.09 -9.50 8.61
N VAL A 155 21.17 -8.53 8.61
CA VAL A 155 19.75 -8.78 8.32
C VAL A 155 19.48 -8.36 6.87
N GLY A 156 19.22 -9.34 6.02
CA GLY A 156 18.83 -9.14 4.63
C GLY A 156 17.32 -9.01 4.50
N SER A 157 16.88 -8.10 3.61
CA SER A 157 15.49 -8.00 3.18
C SER A 157 15.40 -8.21 1.68
N CYS A 158 14.31 -8.82 1.23
CA CYS A 158 14.06 -9.04 -0.19
C CYS A 158 13.39 -7.80 -0.80
N GLY A 159 13.78 -7.46 -2.01
CA GLY A 159 13.09 -6.52 -2.90
C GLY A 159 11.89 -7.19 -3.56
N HIS A 160 11.50 -6.77 -4.78
CA HIS A 160 10.32 -7.29 -5.47
C HIS A 160 10.55 -8.65 -6.13
N SER A 161 10.74 -9.69 -5.32
CA SER A 161 10.87 -11.07 -5.78
C SER A 161 9.64 -11.89 -5.37
N GLU A 162 9.03 -12.59 -6.34
CA GLU A 162 7.94 -13.53 -6.05
C GLU A 162 8.41 -14.66 -5.11
N ASN A 163 9.61 -15.18 -5.35
CA ASN A 163 10.17 -16.30 -4.58
C ASN A 163 10.89 -15.86 -3.28
N GLY A 164 10.77 -14.59 -2.90
CA GLY A 164 11.31 -14.04 -1.65
C GLY A 164 12.77 -14.42 -1.41
N LYS A 165 13.07 -14.91 -0.21
CA LYS A 165 14.42 -15.30 0.25
C LYS A 165 15.05 -16.43 -0.55
N ALA A 166 14.25 -17.20 -1.29
CA ALA A 166 14.70 -18.32 -2.10
C ALA A 166 15.13 -17.91 -3.51
N ALA A 167 14.98 -16.65 -3.91
CA ALA A 167 15.45 -16.19 -5.21
C ALA A 167 16.98 -16.19 -5.32
N GLU A 168 17.49 -16.42 -6.52
CA GLU A 168 18.92 -16.60 -6.79
C GLU A 168 19.78 -15.44 -6.27
N ALA A 169 19.41 -14.19 -6.56
CA ALA A 169 20.16 -13.02 -6.12
C ALA A 169 20.29 -12.94 -4.58
N TYR A 170 19.23 -13.29 -3.85
CA TYR A 170 19.20 -13.24 -2.39
C TYR A 170 19.96 -14.40 -1.77
N GLN A 171 19.86 -15.59 -2.38
CA GLN A 171 20.70 -16.71 -1.98
C GLN A 171 22.17 -16.37 -2.20
N SER A 172 22.57 -15.91 -3.38
CA SER A 172 23.96 -15.53 -3.69
C SER A 172 24.51 -14.47 -2.73
N PHE A 173 23.71 -13.45 -2.40
CA PHE A 173 24.04 -12.43 -1.38
C PHE A 173 24.36 -13.06 -0.01
N ALA A 174 23.45 -13.89 0.51
CA ALA A 174 23.60 -14.47 1.84
C ALA A 174 24.73 -15.50 1.90
N GLN A 175 24.88 -16.30 0.84
CA GLN A 175 25.96 -17.28 0.73
C GLN A 175 27.33 -16.61 0.64
N GLY A 176 27.47 -15.54 -0.14
CA GLY A 176 28.72 -14.79 -0.26
C GLY A 176 29.17 -14.21 1.08
N LEU A 177 28.26 -13.56 1.81
CA LEU A 177 28.51 -13.03 3.14
C LEU A 177 28.84 -14.13 4.16
N ALA A 178 28.13 -15.26 4.14
CA ALA A 178 28.43 -16.38 5.02
C ALA A 178 29.84 -16.94 4.77
N ARG A 179 30.28 -17.08 3.52
CA ARG A 179 31.66 -17.48 3.18
C ARG A 179 32.70 -16.49 3.69
N MET A 180 32.37 -15.20 3.75
CA MET A 180 33.23 -14.16 4.33
C MET A 180 33.21 -14.11 5.87
N GLY A 181 32.40 -14.95 6.53
CA GLY A 181 32.36 -15.08 8.00
C GLY A 181 31.26 -14.28 8.70
N TYR A 182 30.27 -13.77 7.95
CA TYR A 182 29.10 -13.11 8.52
C TYR A 182 28.00 -14.13 8.83
N VAL A 183 27.24 -13.88 9.90
CA VAL A 183 25.96 -14.57 10.15
C VAL A 183 24.87 -13.78 9.44
N VAL A 184 24.15 -14.39 8.49
CA VAL A 184 23.17 -13.67 7.68
C VAL A 184 21.77 -14.23 7.92
N LEU A 185 20.87 -13.40 8.42
CA LEU A 185 19.45 -13.71 8.50
C LEU A 185 18.74 -13.03 7.32
N ILE A 186 18.06 -13.81 6.49
CA ILE A 186 17.20 -13.28 5.43
C ILE A 186 15.81 -13.88 5.56
N PHE A 187 14.78 -13.03 5.51
CA PHE A 187 13.39 -13.42 5.73
C PHE A 187 12.52 -13.08 4.53
N ASP A 188 11.39 -13.77 4.41
CA ASP A 188 10.38 -13.45 3.41
C ASP A 188 9.60 -12.19 3.85
N PRO A 189 9.53 -11.12 3.03
CA PRO A 189 8.60 -10.03 3.28
C PRO A 189 7.14 -10.50 3.21
N ILE A 190 6.21 -9.70 3.74
CA ILE A 190 4.79 -9.97 3.59
C ILE A 190 4.45 -10.00 2.09
N GLY A 191 3.73 -11.04 1.64
CA GLY A 191 3.33 -11.17 0.24
C GLY A 191 4.42 -11.70 -0.69
N GLN A 192 5.46 -12.34 -0.17
CA GLN A 192 6.52 -12.96 -0.96
C GLN A 192 6.91 -14.33 -0.40
N GLY A 193 7.47 -15.19 -1.26
CA GLY A 193 7.97 -16.51 -0.87
C GLY A 193 6.92 -17.31 -0.11
N GLU A 194 7.30 -17.85 1.06
CA GLU A 194 6.41 -18.65 1.90
C GLU A 194 5.35 -17.81 2.63
N ARG A 195 5.46 -16.48 2.61
CA ARG A 195 4.53 -15.54 3.27
C ARG A 195 3.56 -14.88 2.30
N LEU A 196 3.32 -15.53 1.18
CA LEU A 196 2.34 -15.12 0.20
C LEU A 196 0.93 -15.54 0.67
N GLN A 197 0.17 -14.55 1.12
CA GLN A 197 -1.12 -14.78 1.82
C GLN A 197 -2.32 -14.84 0.87
N TYR A 198 -2.24 -14.22 -0.30
CA TYR A 198 -3.38 -14.10 -1.22
C TYR A 198 -3.45 -15.26 -2.18
N GLY A 199 -4.12 -16.27 -1.66
CA GLY A 199 -4.17 -17.57 -2.22
C GLY A 199 -4.87 -17.74 -3.57
N HIS A 200 -6.10 -17.32 -3.49
CA HIS A 200 -7.17 -18.19 -3.96
C HIS A 200 -7.75 -17.73 -5.30
N LEU A 201 -7.01 -16.91 -6.05
CA LEU A 201 -7.42 -16.45 -7.37
C LEU A 201 -6.95 -17.48 -8.40
N GLU A 202 -7.70 -18.57 -8.51
CA GLU A 202 -7.58 -19.59 -9.56
C GLU A 202 -7.87 -19.07 -10.99
N SER A 203 -7.88 -17.74 -11.20
CA SER A 203 -7.88 -17.09 -12.51
C SER A 203 -6.53 -16.40 -12.79
N LYS A 204 -5.56 -17.11 -13.38
CA LYS A 204 -4.29 -16.55 -13.94
C LYS A 204 -3.63 -15.40 -13.14
N GLY A 205 -3.66 -15.47 -11.81
CA GLY A 205 -3.13 -14.43 -10.91
C GLY A 205 -2.97 -15.00 -9.52
N ARG A 206 -1.78 -15.53 -9.23
CA ARG A 206 -1.33 -16.31 -8.06
C ARG A 206 -1.54 -15.64 -6.68
N PRO A 207 -1.33 -16.38 -5.53
CA PRO A 207 -1.32 -17.85 -5.30
C PRO A 207 -1.65 -18.39 -3.88
N ARG A 208 -2.25 -19.60 -3.83
CA ARG A 208 -2.75 -20.41 -2.69
C ARG A 208 -1.59 -21.14 -2.02
N VAL A 209 -1.28 -20.68 -0.80
CA VAL A 209 -0.51 -21.33 0.28
C VAL A 209 0.14 -22.66 -0.14
N ALA A 210 1.47 -22.67 -0.24
CA ALA A 210 2.26 -23.89 -0.28
C ALA A 210 3.49 -23.74 0.61
N VAL A 211 3.62 -24.66 1.57
CA VAL A 211 4.88 -24.96 2.26
C VAL A 211 5.62 -25.94 1.37
N GLY A 212 6.84 -25.58 0.96
CA GLY A 212 7.77 -26.42 0.21
C GLY A 212 9.19 -25.88 0.32
#